data_AF-A0A537UB47-F1
#
_entry.id   AF-A0A537UB47-F1
#
_cell.length_a   1.000
_cell.length_b   1.000
_cell.length_c   1.000
_cell.angle_alpha   90.00
_cell.angle_beta   90.00
_cell.angle_gamma   90.00
#
_symmetry.space_group_name_H-M   'P 1'
#
loop_
_entity.id
_entity.type
_entity.pdbx_description
1 polymer ?
#
loop_
_entity_poly.entity_id
_entity_poly.type
_entity_poly.pdbx_seq_one_letter_code
_entity_poly.pdbx_strand_id
1 'polypeptide(L)'
;MKKQLQDSNLDFGSNDRSSFQDLFPDYNSHIDTFNFFPSPDVPTQVSLQVHPAGTTLVSSTTHLVTSTSTVTDVDYSWNGITFAQSGGYYPPDNALAAGANVVITAENDAIQITTLQGTSPQTESLNTFFGSVMLSGYFLSDPRVLYDAAHHQFVVAVDEVSNNLNASYILLAVSKSDLTTTSLSSANWQFESASTTYNLNGITTWADQPLVAVDGHNIYVSTNQFSASSSYQGSVLSVFDDGLFTAGSTSNFINKTTYASPSYQTAANVGSGPYYGEYLVADTHNSLSIFKSADGLNTAPLTVSLGNIDYGNSNYSASQYGTNFRLDAGDGRITSAAYDSVNQKLYVVFEGQPGSSSATPSVEWAQLD
;
A
#
# COMPACT_ATOMS: atom_id res chain seq x y z
N MET A 1 30.68 -2.96 -13.50
CA MET A 1 30.84 -4.31 -14.08
C MET A 1 29.44 -4.91 -14.11
N LYS A 2 28.75 -4.84 -15.26
CA LYS A 2 27.36 -5.27 -15.41
C LYS A 2 27.31 -6.80 -15.40
N LYS A 3 26.61 -7.39 -14.42
CA LYS A 3 26.29 -8.81 -14.43
C LYS A 3 24.79 -8.91 -14.64
N GLN A 4 24.40 -9.22 -15.88
CA GLN A 4 23.08 -9.75 -16.17
C GLN A 4 22.92 -11.04 -15.36
N LEU A 5 21.90 -11.09 -14.50
CA LEU A 5 21.31 -12.32 -14.00
C LEU A 5 19.97 -12.48 -14.73
N GLN A 6 20.06 -12.87 -16.01
CA GLN A 6 19.06 -13.77 -16.56
C GLN A 6 19.38 -15.14 -15.98
N ASP A 7 18.38 -15.84 -15.44
CA ASP A 7 18.43 -17.21 -14.89
C ASP A 7 18.50 -17.37 -13.36
N SER A 8 17.70 -16.61 -12.62
CA SER A 8 17.11 -17.11 -11.37
C SER A 8 15.60 -16.83 -11.38
N ASN A 9 14.79 -17.89 -11.36
CA ASN A 9 13.35 -17.86 -11.08
C ASN A 9 13.10 -17.41 -9.63
N LEU A 10 13.46 -16.17 -9.30
CA LEU A 10 12.93 -15.46 -8.16
C LEU A 10 11.85 -14.55 -8.74
N ASP A 11 10.64 -15.09 -8.76
CA ASP A 11 9.43 -14.31 -8.99
C ASP A 11 9.21 -13.47 -7.73
N PHE A 12 9.43 -12.17 -7.84
CA PHE A 12 9.12 -11.20 -6.79
C PHE A 12 7.64 -10.76 -6.85
N GLY A 13 6.81 -11.42 -7.69
CA GLY A 13 5.37 -11.26 -7.71
C GLY A 13 4.66 -12.13 -6.67
N SER A 14 4.04 -11.45 -5.69
CA SER A 14 2.69 -11.62 -5.08
C SER A 14 1.98 -13.00 -4.98
N ASN A 15 2.63 -14.15 -5.16
CA ASN A 15 1.97 -15.46 -5.01
C ASN A 15 1.73 -15.82 -3.52
N ASP A 16 0.97 -15.00 -2.80
CA ASP A 16 0.43 -15.25 -1.44
C ASP A 16 -0.75 -16.23 -1.43
N ARG A 17 -0.97 -16.97 -2.52
CA ARG A 17 -2.04 -17.97 -2.62
C ARG A 17 -1.72 -19.21 -1.78
N SER A 18 -2.01 -19.12 -0.49
CA SER A 18 -2.39 -20.30 0.28
C SER A 18 -3.88 -20.56 0.01
N SER A 19 -4.19 -21.71 -0.58
CA SER A 19 -5.55 -22.19 -0.73
C SER A 19 -6.21 -22.27 0.65
N PHE A 20 -7.30 -21.54 0.85
CA PHE A 20 -8.13 -21.49 2.07
C PHE A 20 -8.70 -22.87 2.52
N GLN A 21 -8.38 -23.96 1.80
CA GLN A 21 -8.88 -25.31 2.05
C GLN A 21 -7.91 -26.22 2.83
N ASP A 22 -6.65 -25.82 3.07
CA ASP A 22 -5.65 -26.75 3.64
C ASP A 22 -5.30 -26.52 5.12
N LEU A 23 -6.03 -25.67 5.83
CA LEU A 23 -5.87 -25.49 7.27
C LEU A 23 -7.19 -25.80 7.98
N PHE A 24 -7.16 -26.75 8.92
CA PHE A 24 -8.20 -27.19 9.86
C PHE A 24 -9.11 -28.37 9.44
N PRO A 25 -8.72 -29.64 9.71
CA PRO A 25 -9.64 -30.78 9.60
C PRO A 25 -10.55 -30.95 10.82
N ASP A 26 -10.25 -30.36 11.98
CA ASP A 26 -10.98 -30.67 13.22
C ASP A 26 -11.04 -29.46 14.17
N TYR A 27 -12.17 -28.77 14.24
CA TYR A 27 -12.57 -28.11 15.49
C TYR A 27 -14.10 -28.02 15.61
N ASN A 28 -14.66 -29.02 16.30
CA ASN A 28 -16.06 -29.06 16.70
C ASN A 28 -16.24 -28.40 18.08
N SER A 29 -17.23 -27.51 18.15
CA SER A 29 -18.08 -27.16 19.30
C SER A 29 -17.44 -27.01 20.69
N HIS A 30 -17.19 -25.76 21.10
CA HIS A 30 -17.60 -25.29 22.43
C HIS A 30 -17.94 -23.80 22.38
N ILE A 31 -19.21 -23.51 22.67
CA ILE A 31 -19.73 -22.17 22.94
C ILE A 31 -19.29 -21.82 24.35
N ASP A 32 -18.45 -20.80 24.50
CA ASP A 32 -18.37 -20.02 25.73
C ASP A 32 -18.72 -18.57 25.42
N THR A 33 -19.88 -18.18 25.91
CA THR A 33 -20.41 -16.81 25.85
C THR A 33 -19.57 -15.90 26.75
N PHE A 34 -18.81 -14.99 26.15
CA PHE A 34 -18.31 -13.80 26.84
C PHE A 34 -18.86 -12.54 26.16
N ASN A 35 -19.84 -11.93 26.83
CA ASN A 35 -20.38 -10.63 26.49
C ASN A 35 -19.31 -9.55 26.72
N PHE A 36 -18.87 -8.90 25.65
CA PHE A 36 -18.34 -7.54 25.71
C PHE A 36 -19.22 -6.63 24.85
N PHE A 37 -19.64 -5.52 25.45
CA PHE A 37 -20.47 -4.50 24.83
C PHE A 37 -19.82 -3.99 23.53
N PRO A 38 -20.59 -3.77 22.44
CA PRO A 38 -20.04 -3.19 21.22
C PRO A 38 -19.57 -1.75 21.49
N SER A 39 -18.32 -1.45 21.13
CA SER A 39 -17.87 -0.08 20.95
C SER A 39 -18.67 0.55 19.80
N PRO A 40 -19.26 1.74 19.95
CA PRO A 40 -20.15 2.33 18.95
C PRO A 40 -19.48 2.86 17.67
N ASP A 41 -18.16 2.75 17.50
CA ASP A 41 -17.42 3.48 16.46
C ASP A 41 -16.75 2.58 15.40
N VAL A 42 -17.40 1.49 14.96
CA VAL A 42 -17.01 0.82 13.71
C VAL A 42 -18.14 1.00 12.69
N PRO A 43 -17.83 1.51 11.48
CA PRO A 43 -18.78 1.60 10.39
C PRO A 43 -19.56 0.29 10.18
N THR A 44 -20.90 0.33 10.19
CA THR A 44 -21.75 -0.88 10.06
C THR A 44 -22.63 -0.88 8.81
N GLN A 45 -22.59 0.19 8.01
CA GLN A 45 -23.40 0.31 6.80
C GLN A 45 -22.54 0.70 5.59
N VAL A 46 -22.88 0.18 4.42
CA VAL A 46 -22.17 0.47 3.16
C VAL A 46 -23.12 1.23 2.26
N SER A 47 -22.73 2.43 1.84
CA SER A 47 -23.38 3.09 0.71
C SER A 47 -22.60 2.72 -0.55
N LEU A 48 -23.01 1.64 -1.21
CA LEU A 48 -22.38 1.13 -2.43
C LEU A 48 -22.74 2.02 -3.64
N GLN A 49 -21.73 2.61 -4.28
CA GLN A 49 -21.78 2.91 -5.71
C GLN A 49 -21.07 1.78 -6.48
N VAL A 50 -21.67 0.60 -6.48
CA VAL A 50 -21.22 -0.52 -7.32
C VAL A 50 -21.85 -0.37 -8.70
N HIS A 51 -21.06 -0.49 -9.76
CA HIS A 51 -21.61 -0.74 -11.09
C HIS A 51 -22.32 -2.11 -11.04
N PRO A 52 -23.67 -2.18 -11.13
CA PRO A 52 -24.36 -3.43 -10.87
C PRO A 52 -24.04 -4.47 -11.95
N ALA A 53 -23.63 -5.66 -11.52
CA ALA A 53 -23.59 -6.86 -12.35
C ALA A 53 -25.04 -7.23 -12.74
N GLY A 54 -25.50 -6.75 -13.90
CA GLY A 54 -26.80 -7.17 -14.44
C GLY A 54 -27.56 -6.17 -15.31
N THR A 55 -27.14 -4.92 -15.43
CA THR A 55 -27.74 -4.06 -16.45
C THR A 55 -27.23 -4.48 -17.82
N THR A 56 -28.14 -4.97 -18.67
CA THR A 56 -27.97 -4.94 -20.12
C THR A 56 -27.29 -3.63 -20.48
N LEU A 57 -26.17 -3.70 -21.21
CA LEU A 57 -25.39 -2.56 -21.69
C LEU A 57 -26.33 -1.48 -22.27
N VAL A 58 -26.83 -0.59 -21.42
CA VAL A 58 -27.12 0.77 -21.86
C VAL A 58 -25.72 1.30 -22.07
N SER A 59 -25.41 1.60 -23.33
CA SER A 59 -24.14 2.16 -23.76
C SER A 59 -23.89 3.48 -23.00
N SER A 60 -23.42 3.40 -21.77
CA SER A 60 -22.45 4.33 -21.25
C SER A 60 -21.16 3.89 -21.92
N THR A 61 -20.64 4.74 -22.80
CA THR A 61 -19.31 4.59 -23.35
C THR A 61 -18.36 4.26 -22.21
N THR A 62 -17.90 3.01 -22.16
CA THR A 62 -16.71 2.63 -21.41
C THR A 62 -15.60 3.50 -21.99
N HIS A 63 -15.25 4.58 -21.29
CA HIS A 63 -14.05 5.33 -21.61
C HIS A 63 -12.89 4.43 -21.17
N LEU A 64 -12.46 3.50 -22.03
CA LEU A 64 -11.10 2.99 -21.98
C LEU A 64 -10.21 4.20 -21.80
N VAL A 65 -9.37 4.31 -20.78
CA VAL A 65 -8.34 5.35 -20.74
C VAL A 65 -7.25 4.94 -21.72
N THR A 66 -7.43 5.26 -23.01
CA THR A 66 -6.34 5.26 -23.98
C THR A 66 -5.62 6.60 -23.88
N SER A 67 -4.42 6.77 -24.43
CA SER A 67 -3.78 8.10 -24.50
C SER A 67 -4.53 9.12 -25.38
N THR A 68 -5.75 8.81 -25.81
CA THR A 68 -6.68 9.71 -26.50
C THR A 68 -8.01 9.83 -25.75
N SER A 69 -8.13 9.21 -24.58
CA SER A 69 -9.32 9.30 -23.75
C SER A 69 -9.24 10.56 -22.96
N THR A 70 -9.96 11.55 -23.45
CA THR A 70 -10.40 12.66 -22.64
C THR A 70 -11.33 12.07 -21.59
N VAL A 71 -10.75 11.65 -20.45
CA VAL A 71 -11.47 11.75 -19.19
C VAL A 71 -11.88 13.22 -19.15
N THR A 72 -13.17 13.49 -19.32
CA THR A 72 -13.69 14.85 -19.24
C THR A 72 -13.24 15.43 -17.91
N ASP A 73 -12.73 16.65 -17.91
CA ASP A 73 -12.17 17.34 -16.74
C ASP A 73 -10.77 16.88 -16.28
N VAL A 74 -9.97 16.23 -17.15
CA VAL A 74 -8.50 16.11 -16.93
C VAL A 74 -7.79 17.31 -17.55
N ASP A 75 -7.33 18.22 -16.69
CA ASP A 75 -6.61 19.44 -17.09
C ASP A 75 -5.18 19.17 -17.56
N TYR A 76 -4.52 18.17 -16.97
CA TYR A 76 -3.10 17.87 -17.23
C TYR A 76 -2.82 16.37 -17.27
N SER A 77 -1.94 15.96 -18.19
CA SER A 77 -1.42 14.60 -18.30
C SER A 77 0.01 14.63 -18.81
N TRP A 78 0.88 13.78 -18.28
CA TRP A 78 2.26 13.64 -18.73
C TRP A 78 2.77 12.22 -18.53
N ASN A 79 3.88 11.90 -19.20
CA ASN A 79 4.56 10.61 -19.01
C ASN A 79 5.33 10.62 -17.68
N GLY A 80 5.17 9.57 -16.88
CA GLY A 80 5.91 9.36 -15.64
C GLY A 80 7.29 8.73 -15.84
N ILE A 81 7.73 8.00 -14.82
CA ILE A 81 8.97 7.22 -14.85
C ILE A 81 8.88 6.14 -15.93
N THR A 82 9.94 5.97 -16.72
CA THR A 82 10.00 4.90 -17.73
C THR A 82 10.53 3.59 -17.14
N PHE A 83 10.17 2.46 -17.74
CA PHE A 83 10.69 1.14 -17.37
C PHE A 83 12.22 1.09 -17.25
N ALA A 84 12.96 1.77 -18.14
CA ALA A 84 14.42 1.82 -18.07
C ALA A 84 14.93 2.70 -16.91
N GLN A 85 14.18 3.73 -16.53
CA GLN A 85 14.51 4.58 -15.37
C GLN A 85 14.21 3.86 -14.05
N SER A 86 13.13 3.08 -13.96
CA SER A 86 12.75 2.28 -12.79
C SER A 86 13.58 0.99 -12.62
N GLY A 87 14.74 0.88 -13.29
CA GLY A 87 15.63 -0.29 -13.20
C GLY A 87 15.26 -1.48 -14.09
N GLY A 88 14.08 -1.45 -14.73
CA GLY A 88 13.61 -2.51 -15.61
C GLY A 88 13.04 -3.73 -14.87
N TYR A 89 12.52 -3.50 -13.66
CA TYR A 89 11.89 -4.54 -12.84
C TYR A 89 10.42 -4.71 -13.18
N TYR A 90 9.96 -5.95 -13.07
CA TYR A 90 8.58 -6.35 -13.34
C TYR A 90 8.16 -7.40 -12.29
N PRO A 91 6.96 -7.30 -11.69
CA PRO A 91 5.92 -6.27 -11.91
C PRO A 91 6.35 -4.86 -11.47
N PRO A 92 5.67 -3.78 -11.93
CA PRO A 92 5.99 -2.42 -11.50
C PRO A 92 5.37 -2.09 -10.14
N ASP A 93 6.20 -1.66 -9.19
CA ASP A 93 5.75 -1.15 -7.89
C ASP A 93 5.62 0.37 -7.94
N ASN A 94 4.41 0.86 -8.20
CA ASN A 94 4.16 2.30 -8.33
C ASN A 94 3.72 2.96 -7.01
N ALA A 95 4.10 4.23 -6.84
CA ALA A 95 3.61 5.09 -5.78
C ALA A 95 3.49 6.54 -6.24
N LEU A 96 2.54 7.28 -5.66
CA LEU A 96 2.24 8.65 -6.05
C LEU A 96 1.65 9.44 -4.88
N ALA A 97 2.10 10.68 -4.70
CA ALA A 97 1.37 11.70 -3.95
C ALA A 97 1.48 13.06 -4.63
N ALA A 98 0.46 13.89 -4.43
CA ALA A 98 0.42 15.27 -4.89
C ALA A 98 0.21 16.21 -3.70
N GLY A 99 1.05 17.25 -3.62
CA GLY A 99 0.87 18.37 -2.69
C GLY A 99 0.34 19.59 -3.43
N ALA A 100 0.50 20.78 -2.86
CA ALA A 100 -0.04 22.00 -3.47
C ALA A 100 0.71 22.49 -4.72
N ASN A 101 1.97 22.09 -4.91
CA ASN A 101 2.85 22.62 -5.95
C ASN A 101 3.52 21.54 -6.82
N VAL A 102 3.70 20.35 -6.28
CA VAL A 102 4.48 19.27 -6.87
C VAL A 102 3.76 17.93 -6.76
N VAL A 103 4.08 17.03 -7.69
CA VAL A 103 3.74 15.61 -7.66
C VAL A 103 5.02 14.83 -7.49
N ILE A 104 5.01 13.86 -6.59
CA ILE A 104 6.10 12.90 -6.40
C ILE A 104 5.57 11.52 -6.80
N THR A 105 6.32 10.85 -7.67
CA THR A 105 6.08 9.48 -8.06
C THR A 105 7.30 8.64 -7.76
N ALA A 106 7.10 7.39 -7.41
CA ALA A 106 8.16 6.40 -7.37
C ALA A 106 7.71 5.14 -8.12
N GLU A 107 8.65 4.45 -8.75
CA GLU A 107 8.40 3.22 -9.47
C GLU A 107 9.61 2.32 -9.38
N ASN A 108 9.44 1.14 -8.75
CA ASN A 108 10.52 0.21 -8.40
C ASN A 108 11.73 0.97 -7.82
N ASP A 109 12.82 1.06 -8.59
CA ASP A 109 14.11 1.64 -8.20
C ASP A 109 14.25 3.15 -8.39
N ALA A 110 13.21 3.87 -8.81
CA ALA A 110 13.30 5.29 -9.15
C ALA A 110 12.29 6.16 -8.42
N ILE A 111 12.69 7.41 -8.16
CA ILE A 111 11.83 8.50 -7.69
C ILE A 111 11.89 9.66 -8.66
N GLN A 112 10.75 10.31 -8.87
CA GLN A 112 10.61 11.51 -9.68
C GLN A 112 9.77 12.56 -8.96
N ILE A 113 10.20 13.82 -9.01
CA ILE A 113 9.40 14.98 -8.61
C ILE A 113 9.15 15.85 -9.84
N THR A 114 7.93 16.34 -9.96
CA THR A 114 7.50 17.21 -11.06
C THR A 114 6.50 18.26 -10.57
N THR A 115 6.23 19.29 -11.36
CA THR A 115 5.14 20.25 -11.09
C THR A 115 3.76 19.60 -11.29
N LEU A 116 2.69 20.24 -10.83
CA LEU A 116 1.31 19.76 -11.07
C LEU A 116 0.93 19.64 -12.57
N GLN A 117 1.70 20.26 -13.46
CA GLN A 117 1.51 20.17 -14.92
C GLN A 117 2.51 19.22 -15.59
N GLY A 118 3.30 18.46 -14.82
CA GLY A 118 4.28 17.52 -15.37
C GLY A 118 5.56 18.15 -15.91
N THR A 119 5.77 19.45 -15.67
CA THR A 119 6.97 20.16 -16.13
C THR A 119 8.11 20.12 -15.11
N SER A 120 9.34 20.28 -15.61
CA SER A 120 10.59 20.25 -14.83
C SER A 120 10.82 18.97 -14.02
N PRO A 121 10.67 17.76 -14.62
CA PRO A 121 10.88 16.54 -13.87
C PRO A 121 12.34 16.42 -13.43
N GLN A 122 12.54 16.07 -12.16
CA GLN A 122 13.82 15.54 -11.67
C GLN A 122 13.63 14.07 -11.32
N THR A 123 14.54 13.21 -11.76
CA THR A 123 14.48 11.77 -11.55
C THR A 123 15.84 11.26 -11.12
N GLU A 124 15.85 10.41 -10.10
CA GLU A 124 17.04 9.68 -9.66
C GLU A 124 16.66 8.30 -9.13
N SER A 125 17.66 7.45 -8.91
CA SER A 125 17.44 6.14 -8.28
C SER A 125 17.12 6.31 -6.79
N LEU A 126 16.25 5.47 -6.23
CA LEU A 126 16.00 5.41 -4.78
C LEU A 126 17.28 5.18 -3.97
N ASN A 127 18.23 4.38 -4.47
CA ASN A 127 19.53 4.19 -3.81
C ASN A 127 20.33 5.48 -3.65
N THR A 128 20.19 6.43 -4.59
CA THR A 128 20.84 7.75 -4.50
C THR A 128 20.09 8.63 -3.51
N PHE A 129 18.76 8.66 -3.60
CA PHE A 129 17.89 9.44 -2.73
C PHE A 129 18.05 9.06 -1.25
N PHE A 130 18.02 7.76 -0.94
CA PHE A 130 18.18 7.20 0.41
C PHE A 130 19.63 6.92 0.83
N GLY A 131 20.62 7.31 0.02
CA GLY A 131 22.01 6.88 0.19
C GLY A 131 22.67 7.23 1.54
N SER A 132 22.12 8.19 2.30
CA SER A 132 22.61 8.53 3.64
C SER A 132 22.18 7.55 4.74
N VAL A 133 21.13 6.77 4.51
CA VAL A 133 20.59 5.79 5.47
C VAL A 133 20.61 4.36 4.96
N MET A 134 20.83 4.17 3.64
CA MET A 134 20.93 2.86 3.01
C MET A 134 22.17 2.08 3.47
N LEU A 135 22.00 0.79 3.73
CA LEU A 135 23.01 -0.15 4.15
C LEU A 135 23.66 -0.87 2.95
N SER A 136 24.96 -1.17 3.07
CA SER A 136 25.67 -1.99 2.09
C SER A 136 25.24 -3.45 2.18
N GLY A 137 25.04 -4.10 1.03
CA GLY A 137 24.60 -5.50 0.98
C GLY A 137 23.07 -5.68 1.04
N TYR A 138 22.33 -4.60 0.82
CA TYR A 138 20.87 -4.55 0.75
C TYR A 138 20.41 -4.04 -0.63
N PHE A 139 19.16 -4.29 -0.95
CA PHE A 139 18.44 -3.72 -2.10
C PHE A 139 17.18 -3.01 -1.63
N LEU A 140 16.67 -2.08 -2.45
CA LEU A 140 15.44 -1.35 -2.18
C LEU A 140 14.30 -1.93 -3.02
N SER A 141 13.08 -1.92 -2.48
CA SER A 141 11.87 -2.39 -3.19
C SER A 141 10.61 -1.69 -2.67
N ASP A 142 9.52 -1.78 -3.43
CA ASP A 142 8.18 -1.42 -2.99
C ASP A 142 8.03 0.01 -2.43
N PRO A 143 8.36 1.05 -3.21
CA PRO A 143 8.23 2.41 -2.73
C PRO A 143 6.77 2.76 -2.42
N ARG A 144 6.58 3.68 -1.46
CA ARG A 144 5.33 4.36 -1.14
C ARG A 144 5.58 5.86 -1.06
N VAL A 145 4.60 6.64 -1.48
CA VAL A 145 4.65 8.11 -1.44
C VAL A 145 3.32 8.60 -0.89
N LEU A 146 3.37 9.44 0.13
CA LEU A 146 2.21 10.06 0.77
C LEU A 146 2.42 11.56 0.87
N TYR A 147 1.31 12.28 0.98
CA TYR A 147 1.29 13.67 1.38
C TYR A 147 0.52 13.79 2.70
N ASP A 148 1.20 14.20 3.75
CA ASP A 148 0.59 14.46 5.04
C ASP A 148 0.02 15.88 5.06
N ALA A 149 -1.30 15.98 5.00
CA ALA A 149 -1.99 17.26 4.94
C ALA A 149 -1.96 18.04 6.27
N ALA A 150 -1.72 17.36 7.40
CA ALA A 150 -1.63 18.00 8.71
C ALA A 150 -0.34 18.81 8.88
N HIS A 151 0.78 18.25 8.39
CA HIS A 151 2.09 18.87 8.45
C HIS A 151 2.48 19.61 7.16
N HIS A 152 1.74 19.40 6.06
CA HIS A 152 2.11 19.87 4.72
C HIS A 152 3.48 19.36 4.30
N GLN A 153 3.72 18.06 4.45
CA GLN A 153 5.00 17.41 4.17
C GLN A 153 4.75 16.10 3.40
N PHE A 154 5.67 15.75 2.51
CA PHE A 154 5.67 14.47 1.81
C PHE A 154 6.38 13.41 2.63
N VAL A 155 5.89 12.18 2.55
CA VAL A 155 6.54 10.99 3.11
C VAL A 155 6.85 10.04 1.96
N VAL A 156 8.09 9.61 1.86
CA VAL A 156 8.51 8.52 0.97
C VAL A 156 8.99 7.38 1.85
N ALA A 157 8.49 6.17 1.58
CA ALA A 157 8.92 4.97 2.26
C ALA A 157 9.38 3.92 1.24
N VAL A 158 10.35 3.08 1.60
CA VAL A 158 10.82 1.99 0.75
C VAL A 158 11.34 0.86 1.62
N ASP A 159 11.07 -0.39 1.25
CA ASP A 159 11.67 -1.54 1.92
C ASP A 159 13.14 -1.63 1.56
N GLU A 160 13.98 -1.90 2.56
CA GLU A 160 15.39 -2.23 2.40
C GLU A 160 15.62 -3.66 2.90
N VAL A 161 16.00 -4.57 1.99
CA VAL A 161 16.09 -6.00 2.27
C VAL A 161 17.50 -6.51 2.05
N SER A 162 18.01 -7.32 2.97
CA SER A 162 19.35 -7.89 2.86
C SER A 162 19.41 -8.88 1.70
N ASN A 163 20.54 -8.94 0.98
CA ASN A 163 20.70 -9.85 -0.17
C ASN A 163 20.54 -11.35 0.18
N ASN A 164 20.59 -11.70 1.46
CA ASN A 164 20.39 -13.06 1.98
C ASN A 164 19.03 -13.24 2.69
N LEU A 165 18.11 -12.27 2.56
CA LEU A 165 16.71 -12.33 3.01
C LEU A 165 16.57 -12.65 4.51
N ASN A 166 17.48 -12.16 5.34
CA ASN A 166 17.49 -12.45 6.78
C ASN A 166 17.37 -11.20 7.66
N ALA A 167 17.31 -10.02 7.04
CA ALA A 167 17.08 -8.75 7.68
C ALA A 167 16.39 -7.80 6.69
N SER A 168 15.54 -6.95 7.21
CA SER A 168 14.91 -5.83 6.52
C SER A 168 14.76 -4.60 7.42
N TYR A 169 14.66 -3.46 6.76
CA TYR A 169 14.38 -2.15 7.31
C TYR A 169 13.33 -1.46 6.44
N ILE A 170 12.61 -0.51 7.03
CA ILE A 170 11.89 0.51 6.26
C ILE A 170 12.76 1.76 6.26
N LEU A 171 13.03 2.31 5.08
CA LEU A 171 13.65 3.63 4.95
C LEU A 171 12.55 4.65 4.77
N LEU A 172 12.61 5.74 5.55
CA LEU A 172 11.64 6.83 5.52
C LEU A 172 12.34 8.12 5.14
N ALA A 173 11.73 8.89 4.26
CA ALA A 173 12.12 10.26 3.94
C ALA A 173 10.93 11.19 4.12
N VAL A 174 11.07 12.21 4.98
CA VAL A 174 10.06 13.25 5.16
C VAL A 174 10.58 14.56 4.63
N SER A 175 9.83 15.20 3.73
CA SER A 175 10.23 16.51 3.21
C SER A 175 10.17 17.53 4.34
N LYS A 176 11.09 18.48 4.41
CA LYS A 176 11.14 19.51 5.48
C LYS A 176 10.08 20.61 5.32
N SER A 177 9.28 20.54 4.26
CA SER A 177 8.26 21.52 3.87
C SER A 177 7.33 20.94 2.81
N ASP A 178 6.35 21.73 2.38
CA ASP A 178 5.40 21.43 1.31
C ASP A 178 6.02 21.38 -0.11
N LEU A 179 7.33 21.59 -0.23
CA LEU A 179 8.10 21.57 -1.49
C LEU A 179 7.47 22.44 -2.61
N THR A 180 7.83 23.71 -2.65
CA THR A 180 7.31 24.66 -3.66
C THR A 180 8.02 24.57 -5.02
N THR A 181 9.06 23.75 -5.14
CA THR A 181 9.84 23.56 -6.38
C THR A 181 10.24 22.10 -6.55
N THR A 182 10.48 21.69 -7.79
CA THR A 182 10.91 20.34 -8.15
C THR A 182 12.38 20.13 -7.78
N SER A 183 12.65 19.68 -6.56
CA SER A 183 14.01 19.41 -6.08
C SER A 183 14.09 18.17 -5.17
N LEU A 184 14.78 17.14 -5.63
CA LEU A 184 15.10 15.93 -4.84
C LEU A 184 16.35 16.09 -3.97
N SER A 185 16.94 17.28 -3.87
CA SER A 185 18.12 17.52 -3.04
C SER A 185 17.90 17.04 -1.61
N SER A 186 18.82 16.22 -1.07
CA SER A 186 18.78 15.74 0.32
C SER A 186 18.69 16.86 1.36
N ALA A 187 19.05 18.10 1.01
CA ALA A 187 18.84 19.27 1.86
C ALA A 187 17.36 19.52 2.19
N ASN A 188 16.43 19.10 1.32
CA ASN A 188 14.99 19.24 1.48
C ASN A 188 14.35 18.12 2.30
N TRP A 189 15.11 17.10 2.70
CA TRP A 189 14.58 15.86 3.28
C TRP A 189 15.23 15.53 4.60
N GLN A 190 14.48 14.85 5.46
CA GLN A 190 14.98 14.11 6.61
C GLN A 190 14.88 12.63 6.30
N PHE A 191 15.91 11.87 6.63
CA PHE A 191 15.98 10.45 6.33
C PHE A 191 16.13 9.66 7.62
N GLU A 192 15.43 8.53 7.69
CA GLU A 192 15.48 7.59 8.79
C GLU A 192 15.45 6.15 8.26
N SER A 193 15.97 5.23 9.06
CA SER A 193 15.88 3.79 8.85
C SER A 193 15.42 3.14 10.13
N ALA A 194 14.40 2.29 10.04
CA ALA A 194 13.88 1.53 11.17
C ALA A 194 13.83 0.04 10.83
N SER A 195 14.26 -0.83 11.74
CA SER A 195 14.25 -2.27 11.48
C SER A 195 12.82 -2.80 11.39
N THR A 196 12.54 -3.51 10.30
CA THR A 196 11.32 -4.29 10.08
C THR A 196 11.61 -5.79 10.11
N THR A 197 12.77 -6.17 10.66
CA THR A 197 13.14 -7.56 10.95
C THR A 197 12.46 -7.99 12.23
N TYR A 198 11.62 -9.02 12.15
CA TYR A 198 10.93 -9.55 13.32
C TYR A 198 11.26 -11.02 13.56
N ASN A 199 10.94 -11.49 14.77
CA ASN A 199 10.92 -12.92 15.07
C ASN A 199 9.47 -13.32 15.31
N LEU A 200 8.89 -14.08 14.39
CA LEU A 200 7.53 -14.60 14.48
C LEU A 200 7.61 -16.10 14.74
N ASN A 201 7.11 -16.53 15.90
CA ASN A 201 7.10 -17.95 16.30
C ASN A 201 8.46 -18.66 16.19
N GLY A 202 9.56 -17.96 16.51
CA GLY A 202 10.92 -18.50 16.46
C GLY A 202 11.61 -18.35 15.09
N ILE A 203 10.93 -17.81 14.08
CA ILE A 203 11.47 -17.61 12.73
C ILE A 203 11.81 -16.12 12.55
N THR A 204 13.06 -15.83 12.18
CA THR A 204 13.47 -14.49 11.76
C THR A 204 12.90 -14.20 10.38
N THR A 205 12.29 -13.02 10.24
CA THR A 205 11.59 -12.59 9.03
C THR A 205 12.17 -11.31 8.43
N TRP A 206 11.92 -11.13 7.14
CA TRP A 206 12.08 -9.87 6.41
C TRP A 206 10.70 -9.36 5.96
N ALA A 207 10.57 -8.05 5.87
CA ALA A 207 9.37 -7.34 5.43
C ALA A 207 9.30 -7.26 3.92
N ASP A 208 8.08 -7.35 3.39
CA ASP A 208 7.78 -7.19 1.98
C ASP A 208 6.49 -6.38 1.80
N GLN A 209 6.48 -5.57 0.74
CA GLN A 209 5.38 -4.72 0.31
C GLN A 209 4.79 -3.86 1.44
N PRO A 210 5.52 -2.84 1.91
CA PRO A 210 5.06 -2.03 3.02
C PRO A 210 3.85 -1.22 2.58
N LEU A 211 2.81 -1.20 3.40
CA LEU A 211 1.66 -0.32 3.26
C LEU A 211 1.79 0.75 4.34
N VAL A 212 1.86 2.01 3.91
CA VAL A 212 2.18 3.14 4.79
C VAL A 212 1.00 4.08 4.87
N ALA A 213 0.72 4.59 6.07
CA ALA A 213 -0.23 5.68 6.31
C ALA A 213 0.29 6.65 7.38
N VAL A 214 -0.28 7.85 7.40
CA VAL A 214 0.05 8.92 8.36
C VAL A 214 -1.23 9.62 8.79
N ASP A 215 -1.38 9.87 10.09
CA ASP A 215 -2.58 10.49 10.69
C ASP A 215 -2.33 11.93 11.17
N GLY A 216 -1.15 12.48 10.88
CA GLY A 216 -0.69 13.76 11.42
C GLY A 216 -0.06 13.68 12.82
N HIS A 217 0.15 12.49 13.37
CA HIS A 217 0.83 12.26 14.66
C HIS A 217 1.76 11.04 14.67
N ASN A 218 1.49 10.05 13.83
CA ASN A 218 2.23 8.80 13.74
C ASN A 218 2.40 8.39 12.28
N ILE A 219 3.41 7.55 12.07
CA ILE A 219 3.65 6.84 10.81
C ILE A 219 3.34 5.37 11.06
N TYR A 220 2.44 4.82 10.26
CA TYR A 220 2.00 3.43 10.31
C TYR A 220 2.59 2.66 9.15
N VAL A 221 3.22 1.53 9.44
CA VAL A 221 3.87 0.67 8.45
C VAL A 221 3.37 -0.75 8.63
N SER A 222 2.48 -1.18 7.75
CA SER A 222 1.95 -2.54 7.66
C SER A 222 2.80 -3.34 6.67
N THR A 223 3.25 -4.54 7.04
CA THR A 223 4.15 -5.36 6.20
C THR A 223 3.75 -6.82 6.26
N ASN A 224 3.89 -7.52 5.13
CA ASN A 224 3.95 -8.98 5.14
C ASN A 224 5.34 -9.42 5.61
N GLN A 225 5.41 -10.52 6.35
CA GLN A 225 6.64 -11.02 6.94
C GLN A 225 6.97 -12.40 6.40
N PHE A 226 8.14 -12.52 5.79
CA PHE A 226 8.60 -13.75 5.14
C PHE A 226 9.85 -14.29 5.80
N SER A 227 10.00 -15.61 5.86
CA SER A 227 11.25 -16.24 6.26
C SER A 227 12.33 -16.06 5.18
N ALA A 228 13.59 -16.37 5.51
CA ALA A 228 14.68 -16.38 4.52
C ALA A 228 14.50 -17.40 3.38
N SER A 229 13.54 -18.33 3.51
CA SER A 229 13.12 -19.25 2.44
C SER A 229 11.86 -18.77 1.71
N SER A 230 11.54 -17.48 1.80
CA SER A 230 10.38 -16.82 1.18
C SER A 230 9.03 -17.42 1.55
N SER A 231 8.90 -17.97 2.77
CA SER A 231 7.62 -18.47 3.28
C SER A 231 6.96 -17.41 4.15
N TYR A 232 5.70 -17.08 3.87
CA TYR A 232 4.90 -16.17 4.68
C TYR A 232 4.75 -16.66 6.13
N GLN A 233 4.99 -15.78 7.11
CA GLN A 233 4.95 -16.06 8.54
C GLN A 233 3.87 -15.27 9.29
N GLY A 234 3.24 -14.29 8.63
CA GLY A 234 2.29 -13.35 9.22
C GLY A 234 2.50 -11.94 8.71
N SER A 235 1.77 -10.98 9.27
CA SER A 235 1.93 -9.56 8.99
C SER A 235 2.16 -8.79 10.28
N VAL A 236 2.82 -7.65 10.16
CA VAL A 236 3.15 -6.75 11.28
C VAL A 236 2.77 -5.33 10.93
N LEU A 237 2.00 -4.69 11.81
CA LEU A 237 1.84 -3.25 11.85
C LEU A 237 2.85 -2.68 12.83
N SER A 238 3.70 -1.79 12.37
CA SER A 238 4.63 -1.00 13.17
C SER A 238 4.19 0.45 13.19
N VAL A 239 4.25 1.06 14.37
CA VAL A 239 3.84 2.45 14.59
C VAL A 239 5.04 3.24 15.08
N PHE A 240 5.31 4.37 14.43
CA PHE A 240 6.34 5.33 14.80
C PHE A 240 5.68 6.67 15.12
N ASP A 241 6.22 7.44 16.06
CA ASP A 241 5.73 8.81 16.31
C ASP A 241 6.08 9.77 15.14
N ASP A 242 5.55 10.98 15.17
CA ASP A 242 5.79 12.04 14.18
C ASP A 242 7.15 12.74 14.32
N GLY A 243 8.09 12.21 15.10
CA GLY A 243 9.39 12.85 15.34
C GLY A 243 10.11 13.24 14.04
N LEU A 244 10.05 12.39 13.00
CA LEU A 244 10.67 12.63 11.70
C LEU A 244 10.05 13.80 10.91
N PHE A 245 8.86 14.29 11.26
CA PHE A 245 8.29 15.52 10.70
C PHE A 245 8.97 16.78 11.25
N THR A 246 9.59 16.70 12.43
CA THR A 246 10.31 17.81 13.06
C THR A 246 11.76 17.88 12.60
N ALA A 247 12.16 19.01 12.03
CA ALA A 247 13.52 19.22 11.52
C ALA A 247 14.61 18.97 12.59
N GLY A 248 15.55 18.07 12.30
CA GLY A 248 16.64 17.66 13.18
C GLY A 248 16.27 16.54 14.17
N SER A 249 15.08 15.96 14.07
CA SER A 249 14.60 14.89 14.94
C SER A 249 14.41 13.57 14.18
N THR A 250 14.30 12.48 14.93
CA THR A 250 13.96 11.13 14.45
C THR A 250 12.65 10.69 15.09
N SER A 251 11.94 9.79 14.43
CA SER A 251 10.78 9.13 15.01
C SER A 251 11.19 8.05 16.02
N ASN A 252 10.36 7.81 17.02
CA ASN A 252 10.52 6.67 17.93
C ASN A 252 9.54 5.56 17.57
N PHE A 253 10.02 4.32 17.65
CA PHE A 253 9.13 3.15 17.59
C PHE A 253 8.20 3.13 18.80
N ILE A 254 6.90 3.24 18.56
CA ILE A 254 5.85 3.24 19.59
C ILE A 254 5.46 1.80 19.89
N ASN A 255 5.02 1.06 18.87
CA ASN A 255 4.49 -0.28 19.05
C ASN A 255 4.53 -1.12 17.77
N LYS A 256 4.43 -2.45 17.95
CA LYS A 256 4.09 -3.40 16.88
C LYS A 256 2.91 -4.28 17.26
N THR A 257 2.10 -4.64 16.28
CA THR A 257 1.05 -5.66 16.43
C THR A 257 1.13 -6.68 15.30
N THR A 258 1.09 -7.96 15.66
CA THR A 258 1.09 -9.07 14.69
C THR A 258 -0.34 -9.49 14.36
N TYR A 259 -0.60 -9.80 13.10
CA TYR A 259 -1.87 -10.39 12.66
C TYR A 259 -1.63 -11.40 11.53
N ALA A 260 -2.61 -12.27 11.31
CA ALA A 260 -2.58 -13.24 10.23
C ALA A 260 -3.07 -12.62 8.92
N SER A 261 -2.94 -13.38 7.83
CA SER A 261 -3.50 -13.05 6.51
C SER A 261 -4.99 -12.62 6.61
N PRO A 262 -5.46 -11.70 5.74
CA PRO A 262 -4.79 -11.14 4.55
C PRO A 262 -3.82 -9.98 4.85
N SER A 263 -3.21 -9.40 3.82
CA SER A 263 -2.50 -8.12 3.92
C SER A 263 -3.49 -6.98 4.11
N TYR A 264 -3.26 -6.13 5.10
CA TYR A 264 -4.16 -5.02 5.41
C TYR A 264 -3.54 -3.68 5.04
N GLN A 265 -4.23 -2.93 4.19
CA GLN A 265 -3.95 -1.52 3.93
C GLN A 265 -4.37 -0.68 5.14
N THR A 266 -3.48 0.22 5.56
CA THR A 266 -3.76 1.19 6.61
C THR A 266 -4.54 2.38 6.04
N ALA A 267 -5.55 2.84 6.78
CA ALA A 267 -6.32 4.03 6.49
C ALA A 267 -6.32 4.96 7.71
N ALA A 268 -5.69 6.12 7.53
CA ALA A 268 -5.40 7.02 8.62
C ALA A 268 -6.63 7.71 9.19
N ASN A 269 -6.85 7.54 10.49
CA ASN A 269 -7.96 8.14 11.21
C ASN A 269 -7.55 9.47 11.84
N VAL A 270 -7.51 10.52 11.01
CA VAL A 270 -7.09 11.85 11.44
C VAL A 270 -8.06 12.45 12.46
N GLY A 271 -7.56 12.85 13.63
CA GLY A 271 -8.25 13.80 14.52
C GLY A 271 -9.15 13.20 15.61
N SER A 272 -9.01 11.90 15.94
CA SER A 272 -9.86 11.32 16.98
C SER A 272 -9.36 11.55 18.44
N GLY A 273 -8.15 12.08 18.69
CA GLY A 273 -7.57 12.51 20.01
C GLY A 273 -6.07 12.14 20.24
N PRO A 274 -5.56 11.84 21.48
CA PRO A 274 -4.15 11.51 21.75
C PRO A 274 -3.50 10.16 21.28
N TYR A 275 -4.22 9.14 20.78
CA TYR A 275 -3.69 7.77 20.52
C TYR A 275 -4.26 7.01 19.28
N TYR A 276 -4.61 7.66 18.18
CA TYR A 276 -5.74 7.15 17.38
C TYR A 276 -5.38 6.13 16.31
N GLY A 277 -6.01 4.98 16.47
CA GLY A 277 -5.77 3.82 15.63
C GLY A 277 -6.27 3.91 14.20
N GLU A 278 -5.47 3.31 13.33
CA GLU A 278 -5.77 3.08 11.92
C GLU A 278 -6.88 2.06 11.74
N TYR A 279 -7.69 2.26 10.71
CA TYR A 279 -8.41 1.14 10.12
C TYR A 279 -7.44 0.35 9.26
N LEU A 280 -7.31 -0.92 9.57
CA LEU A 280 -6.64 -1.89 8.73
C LEU A 280 -7.73 -2.57 7.91
N VAL A 281 -7.65 -2.41 6.59
CA VAL A 281 -8.63 -2.91 5.63
C VAL A 281 -7.97 -3.92 4.72
N ALA A 282 -8.55 -5.12 4.64
CA ALA A 282 -8.17 -6.13 3.68
C ALA A 282 -9.38 -6.55 2.85
N ASP A 283 -9.19 -6.82 1.57
CA ASP A 283 -10.19 -7.53 0.79
C ASP A 283 -10.12 -9.03 1.14
N THR A 284 -11.30 -9.64 1.17
CA THR A 284 -11.49 -11.07 1.41
C THR A 284 -12.40 -11.65 0.32
N HIS A 285 -12.27 -11.14 -0.90
CA HIS A 285 -13.03 -11.47 -2.12
C HIS A 285 -14.40 -10.78 -2.20
N ASN A 286 -15.34 -11.11 -1.31
CA ASN A 286 -16.70 -10.56 -1.33
C ASN A 286 -17.02 -9.72 -0.07
N SER A 287 -15.99 -9.43 0.71
CA SER A 287 -16.09 -8.64 1.93
C SER A 287 -14.79 -7.92 2.22
N LEU A 288 -14.89 -6.82 2.96
CA LEU A 288 -13.77 -6.17 3.60
C LEU A 288 -13.62 -6.71 5.02
N SER A 289 -12.41 -7.11 5.39
CA SER A 289 -12.03 -7.33 6.78
C SER A 289 -11.44 -6.03 7.33
N ILE A 290 -12.02 -5.50 8.41
CA ILE A 290 -11.66 -4.21 8.97
C ILE A 290 -11.42 -4.33 10.47
N PHE A 291 -10.25 -3.95 10.95
CA PHE A 291 -10.03 -3.79 12.39
C PHE A 291 -9.35 -2.47 12.69
N LYS A 292 -9.48 -2.01 13.93
CA LYS A 292 -8.81 -0.82 14.44
C LYS A 292 -7.59 -1.24 15.26
N SER A 293 -6.44 -0.61 15.04
CA SER A 293 -5.26 -0.79 15.90
C SER A 293 -4.99 0.47 16.71
N ALA A 294 -5.31 0.48 18.00
CA ALA A 294 -5.04 1.62 18.89
C ALA A 294 -4.28 1.16 20.13
N ASP A 295 -3.30 1.96 20.60
CA ASP A 295 -2.48 1.67 21.79
C ASP A 295 -1.83 0.28 21.78
N GLY A 296 -1.52 -0.22 20.59
CA GLY A 296 -0.94 -1.54 20.38
C GLY A 296 -1.87 -2.72 20.60
N LEU A 297 -3.17 -2.47 20.61
CA LEU A 297 -4.20 -3.49 20.63
C LEU A 297 -5.03 -3.41 19.35
N ASN A 298 -5.20 -4.56 18.70
CA ASN A 298 -6.12 -4.70 17.59
C ASN A 298 -7.51 -5.04 18.13
N THR A 299 -8.55 -4.39 17.60
CA THR A 299 -9.92 -4.87 17.78
C THR A 299 -10.11 -6.18 17.04
N ALA A 300 -11.18 -6.91 17.37
CA ALA A 300 -11.62 -8.01 16.53
C ALA A 300 -11.94 -7.47 15.10
N PRO A 301 -11.54 -8.18 14.04
CA PRO A 301 -11.92 -7.80 12.68
C PRO A 301 -13.44 -7.86 12.49
N LEU A 302 -13.99 -6.78 11.95
CA LEU A 302 -15.34 -6.71 11.40
C LEU A 302 -15.30 -7.13 9.93
N THR A 303 -16.16 -8.07 9.56
CA THR A 303 -16.38 -8.42 8.15
C THR A 303 -17.55 -7.60 7.60
N VAL A 304 -17.28 -6.81 6.57
CA VAL A 304 -18.28 -6.02 5.87
C VAL A 304 -18.50 -6.57 4.47
N SER A 305 -19.70 -7.06 4.17
CA SER A 305 -19.99 -7.59 2.83
C SER A 305 -20.01 -6.48 1.78
N LEU A 306 -19.36 -6.73 0.65
CA LEU A 306 -19.41 -5.88 -0.55
C LEU A 306 -20.64 -6.17 -1.42
N GLY A 307 -21.52 -7.09 -0.99
CA GLY A 307 -22.71 -7.50 -1.72
C GLY A 307 -22.38 -8.37 -2.94
N ASN A 308 -23.10 -8.15 -4.04
CA ASN A 308 -22.91 -8.89 -5.30
C ASN A 308 -21.81 -8.21 -6.14
N ILE A 309 -20.58 -8.43 -5.73
CA ILE A 309 -19.36 -8.06 -6.47
C ILE A 309 -18.84 -9.28 -7.25
N ASP A 310 -18.15 -9.03 -8.37
CA ASP A 310 -17.37 -10.05 -9.06
C ASP A 310 -16.11 -10.39 -8.25
N TYR A 311 -15.94 -11.67 -7.91
CA TYR A 311 -14.73 -12.18 -7.26
C TYR A 311 -14.22 -13.45 -7.95
N GLY A 312 -13.22 -13.25 -8.80
CA GLY A 312 -12.49 -14.30 -9.49
C GLY A 312 -11.50 -15.02 -8.58
N ASN A 313 -10.83 -16.04 -9.13
CA ASN A 313 -9.70 -16.70 -8.49
C ASN A 313 -8.61 -17.12 -9.50
N SER A 314 -8.68 -16.59 -10.72
CA SER A 314 -7.70 -16.85 -11.78
C SER A 314 -6.56 -15.83 -11.74
N ASN A 315 -5.52 -16.03 -12.53
CA ASN A 315 -4.50 -15.00 -12.72
C ASN A 315 -5.02 -14.01 -13.75
N TYR A 316 -5.27 -12.77 -13.32
CA TYR A 316 -5.75 -11.71 -14.18
C TYR A 316 -4.62 -10.78 -14.53
N SER A 317 -4.70 -10.20 -15.72
CA SER A 317 -3.73 -9.22 -16.16
C SER A 317 -4.38 -8.19 -17.08
N ALA A 318 -3.96 -6.94 -16.95
CA ALA A 318 -4.47 -5.83 -17.77
C ALA A 318 -3.42 -5.41 -18.81
N SER A 319 -3.85 -4.92 -19.97
CA SER A 319 -2.93 -4.34 -20.95
C SER A 319 -2.41 -3.00 -20.45
N GLN A 320 -1.09 -2.80 -20.47
CA GLN A 320 -0.48 -1.49 -20.21
C GLN A 320 -0.34 -0.71 -21.52
N TYR A 321 -0.86 0.51 -21.56
CA TYR A 321 -0.80 1.31 -22.77
C TYR A 321 0.65 1.61 -23.18
N GLY A 322 0.94 1.46 -24.48
CA GLY A 322 2.27 1.78 -25.04
C GLY A 322 3.34 0.73 -24.80
N THR A 323 3.03 -0.41 -24.17
CA THR A 323 3.97 -1.50 -23.94
C THR A 323 3.37 -2.86 -24.33
N ASN A 324 4.21 -3.90 -24.40
CA ASN A 324 3.76 -5.29 -24.51
C ASN A 324 3.70 -5.99 -23.14
N PHE A 325 4.03 -5.27 -22.06
CA PHE A 325 3.88 -5.78 -20.71
C PHE A 325 2.41 -5.73 -20.32
N ARG A 326 2.02 -6.69 -19.48
CA ARG A 326 0.70 -6.70 -18.86
C ARG A 326 0.88 -6.27 -17.41
N LEU A 327 -0.09 -5.58 -16.83
CA LEU A 327 -0.11 -5.34 -15.39
C LEU A 327 -0.66 -6.58 -14.71
N ASP A 328 -0.07 -6.98 -13.58
CA ASP A 328 -0.75 -7.88 -12.65
C ASP A 328 -2.01 -7.17 -12.13
N ALA A 329 -3.09 -7.92 -12.02
CA ALA A 329 -4.41 -7.42 -11.62
C ALA A 329 -5.26 -8.52 -10.98
N GLY A 330 -4.59 -9.51 -10.37
CA GLY A 330 -5.21 -10.73 -9.85
C GLY A 330 -4.82 -11.05 -8.42
N ASP A 331 -4.27 -10.09 -7.68
CA ASP A 331 -3.90 -10.28 -6.27
C ASP A 331 -5.05 -9.90 -5.31
N GLY A 332 -6.02 -9.10 -5.78
CA GLY A 332 -7.24 -8.82 -5.03
C GLY A 332 -6.96 -7.96 -3.80
N ARG A 333 -5.92 -7.11 -3.84
CA ARG A 333 -5.54 -6.30 -2.69
C ARG A 333 -6.25 -4.96 -2.64
N ILE A 334 -6.30 -4.41 -1.43
CA ILE A 334 -6.61 -3.00 -1.21
C ILE A 334 -5.41 -2.19 -1.65
N THR A 335 -5.59 -1.31 -2.62
CA THR A 335 -4.51 -0.46 -3.17
C THR A 335 -4.46 0.91 -2.51
N SER A 336 -5.56 1.35 -1.91
CA SER A 336 -5.65 2.60 -1.15
C SER A 336 -6.84 2.59 -0.21
N ALA A 337 -6.70 3.22 0.96
CA ALA A 337 -7.81 3.46 1.85
C ALA A 337 -7.63 4.81 2.56
N ALA A 338 -8.73 5.55 2.75
CA ALA A 338 -8.73 6.87 3.35
C ALA A 338 -9.95 7.06 4.26
N TYR A 339 -9.74 7.58 5.47
CA TYR A 339 -10.82 7.94 6.37
C TYR A 339 -11.04 9.45 6.38
N ASP A 340 -12.26 9.85 6.02
CA ASP A 340 -12.76 11.21 6.16
C ASP A 340 -13.36 11.37 7.55
N SER A 341 -12.62 11.97 8.46
CA SER A 341 -13.06 12.17 9.84
C SER A 341 -14.15 13.23 10.00
N VAL A 342 -14.30 14.14 9.03
CA VAL A 342 -15.35 15.18 9.06
C VAL A 342 -16.71 14.53 8.78
N ASN A 343 -16.77 13.66 7.77
CA ASN A 343 -18.00 12.99 7.37
C ASN A 343 -18.15 11.58 7.98
N GLN A 344 -17.13 11.13 8.72
CA GLN A 344 -17.03 9.79 9.30
C GLN A 344 -17.22 8.69 8.25
N LYS A 345 -16.47 8.78 7.15
CA LYS A 345 -16.54 7.82 6.04
C LYS A 345 -15.20 7.17 5.79
N LEU A 346 -15.18 5.85 5.60
CA LEU A 346 -14.01 5.12 5.15
C LEU A 346 -14.18 4.79 3.66
N TYR A 347 -13.24 5.27 2.85
CA TYR A 347 -13.14 4.99 1.42
C TYR A 347 -12.05 3.96 1.19
N VAL A 348 -12.32 2.99 0.33
CA VAL A 348 -11.41 1.88 0.06
C VAL A 348 -11.40 1.64 -1.45
N VAL A 349 -10.23 1.49 -2.04
CA VAL A 349 -10.01 1.15 -3.46
C VAL A 349 -9.37 -0.22 -3.54
N PHE A 350 -9.90 -1.09 -4.40
CA PHE A 350 -9.46 -2.49 -4.51
C PHE A 350 -9.61 -3.02 -5.94
N GLU A 351 -8.94 -4.13 -6.21
CA GLU A 351 -9.04 -4.82 -7.51
C GLU A 351 -10.34 -5.63 -7.60
N GLY A 352 -11.18 -5.32 -8.60
CA GLY A 352 -12.34 -6.14 -8.96
C GLY A 352 -11.91 -7.29 -9.88
N GLN A 353 -12.01 -8.52 -9.38
CA GLN A 353 -11.62 -9.72 -10.11
C GLN A 353 -12.82 -10.36 -10.81
N PRO A 354 -12.84 -10.47 -12.14
CA PRO A 354 -14.03 -10.93 -12.83
C PRO A 354 -14.24 -12.44 -12.64
N GLY A 355 -15.50 -12.87 -12.50
CA GLY A 355 -15.83 -14.30 -12.34
C GLY A 355 -15.49 -15.19 -13.56
N SER A 356 -15.15 -14.58 -14.70
CA SER A 356 -14.66 -15.26 -15.90
C SER A 356 -13.22 -14.87 -16.21
N SER A 357 -12.36 -15.85 -16.51
CA SER A 357 -10.98 -15.64 -16.95
C SER A 357 -10.83 -14.90 -18.29
N SER A 358 -11.94 -14.68 -19.01
CA SER A 358 -11.97 -13.94 -20.28
C SER A 358 -12.41 -12.47 -20.13
N ALA A 359 -12.91 -12.08 -18.95
CA ALA A 359 -13.33 -10.72 -18.66
C ALA A 359 -12.15 -9.88 -18.15
N THR A 360 -12.27 -8.56 -18.27
CA THR A 360 -11.21 -7.61 -17.92
C THR A 360 -11.28 -7.30 -16.42
N PRO A 361 -10.16 -7.35 -15.68
CA PRO A 361 -10.11 -6.87 -14.30
C PRO A 361 -10.43 -5.39 -14.22
N SER A 362 -10.90 -4.95 -13.05
CA SER A 362 -11.31 -3.57 -12.82
C SER A 362 -10.74 -3.02 -11.53
N VAL A 363 -10.80 -1.70 -11.36
CA VAL A 363 -10.55 -1.02 -10.09
C VAL A 363 -11.90 -0.57 -9.57
N GLU A 364 -12.24 -1.00 -8.36
CA GLU A 364 -13.49 -0.69 -7.69
C GLU A 364 -13.22 0.13 -6.41
N TRP A 365 -14.25 0.79 -5.91
CA TRP A 365 -14.17 1.49 -4.63
C TRP A 365 -15.45 1.31 -3.82
N ALA A 366 -15.31 1.33 -2.49
CA ALA A 366 -16.41 1.29 -1.54
C ALA A 366 -16.32 2.46 -0.57
N GLN A 367 -17.49 2.96 -0.16
CA GLN A 367 -17.65 3.89 0.95
C GLN A 367 -18.41 3.19 2.09
N LEU A 368 -17.84 3.29 3.28
CA LEU A 368 -18.34 2.70 4.51
C LEU A 368 -18.75 3.81 5.49
N ASP A 369 -19.91 3.62 6.13
CA ASP A 369 -20.55 4.55 7.07
C ASP A 369 -20.30 4.22 8.52
#